data_AF-A0A382DZZ0-F1
#
_entry.id   AF-A0A382DZZ0-F1
#
_cell.length_a   1.000
_cell.length_b   1.000
_cell.length_c   1.000
_cell.angle_alpha   90.00
_cell.angle_beta   90.00
_cell.angle_gamma   90.00
#
_symmetry.space_group_name_H-M   'P 1'
#
loop_
_entity.id
_entity.type
_entity.pdbx_description
1 polymer ?
#
loop_
_entity_poly.entity_id
_entity_poly.type
_entity_poly.pdbx_seq_one_letter_code
_entity_poly.pdbx_strand_id
1 'polypeptide(L)'
;MDLKLISEVATIIGSISIFLTLFFIIIELKKNVDQTKSVNMANRDDTATNFILFWSQDGNAELVLKGQKNYDLLDEKEKFRFEG
;
A
#
# COMPACT_ATOMS: atom_id res chain seq x y z
N MET A 1 -27.88 -48.17 -9.96
CA MET A 1 -27.12 -47.22 -10.80
C MET A 1 -25.75 -47.83 -11.04
N ASP A 2 -25.29 -47.86 -12.29
CA ASP A 2 -23.99 -48.48 -12.63
C ASP A 2 -22.83 -47.69 -12.01
N LEU A 3 -21.83 -48.41 -11.51
CA LEU A 3 -20.67 -47.87 -10.80
C LEU A 3 -19.83 -46.97 -11.73
N LYS A 4 -19.81 -47.30 -13.02
CA LYS A 4 -19.19 -46.49 -14.07
C LYS A 4 -19.87 -45.12 -14.20
N LEU A 5 -21.20 -45.10 -14.20
CA LEU A 5 -21.99 -43.88 -14.34
C LEU A 5 -21.83 -42.97 -13.10
N ILE A 6 -21.73 -43.55 -11.91
CA ILE A 6 -21.39 -42.81 -10.68
C ILE A 6 -20.01 -42.16 -10.78
N SER A 7 -18.99 -42.90 -11.25
CA SER A 7 -17.63 -42.39 -11.41
C SER A 7 -17.56 -41.23 -12.42
N GLU A 8 -18.23 -41.37 -13.57
CA GLU A 8 -18.26 -40.33 -14.60
C GLU A 8 -18.92 -39.04 -14.08
N VAL A 9 -20.04 -39.15 -13.37
CA VAL A 9 -20.72 -38.01 -12.74
C VAL A 9 -19.83 -37.35 -11.69
N ALA A 10 -19.15 -38.15 -10.85
CA ALA A 10 -18.23 -37.63 -9.83
C ALA A 10 -17.06 -36.86 -10.46
N THR A 11 -16.49 -37.36 -11.57
CA THR A 11 -15.41 -36.67 -12.29
C THR A 11 -15.87 -35.35 -12.91
N ILE A 12 -17.07 -35.30 -13.49
CA ILE A 12 -17.64 -34.06 -14.05
C ILE A 12 -17.82 -33.03 -12.94
N ILE A 13 -18.42 -33.42 -11.81
CA ILE A 13 -18.62 -32.52 -10.67
C ILE A 13 -17.28 -32.02 -10.15
N GLY A 14 -16.31 -32.91 -9.93
CA GLY A 14 -14.97 -32.52 -9.46
C GLY A 14 -14.27 -31.56 -10.42
N SER A 15 -14.40 -31.77 -11.73
CA SER A 15 -13.82 -30.89 -12.74
C SER A 15 -14.45 -29.50 -12.71
N ILE A 16 -15.78 -29.41 -12.58
CA ILE A 16 -16.50 -28.14 -12.45
C ILE A 16 -16.08 -27.42 -11.16
N SER A 17 -15.95 -28.14 -10.04
CA SER A 17 -15.50 -27.57 -8.78
C SER A 17 -14.10 -26.96 -8.91
N ILE A 18 -13.14 -27.69 -9.50
CA ILE A 18 -11.78 -27.18 -9.73
C ILE A 18 -11.81 -25.92 -10.60
N PHE A 19 -12.59 -25.95 -11.68
CA PHE A 19 -12.72 -24.80 -12.58
C PHE A 19 -13.26 -23.56 -11.86
N LEU A 20 -14.33 -23.72 -11.06
CA LEU A 20 -14.90 -22.62 -10.29
C LEU A 20 -13.93 -22.10 -9.24
N THR A 21 -13.20 -22.98 -8.55
CA THR A 21 -12.16 -22.57 -7.59
C THR A 21 -11.10 -21.72 -8.26
N LEU A 22 -10.58 -22.14 -9.43
CA LEU A 22 -9.60 -21.36 -10.18
C LEU A 22 -10.15 -19.99 -10.61
N PHE A 23 -11.41 -19.94 -11.04
CA PHE A 23 -12.07 -18.69 -11.39
C PHE A 23 -12.14 -17.71 -10.21
N PHE A 24 -12.53 -18.19 -9.03
CA PHE A 24 -12.55 -17.36 -7.81
C PHE A 24 -11.16 -16.90 -7.38
N ILE A 25 -10.14 -17.77 -7.46
CA ILE A 25 -8.75 -17.38 -7.17
C ILE A 25 -8.31 -16.23 -8.06
N ILE A 26 -8.63 -16.25 -9.35
CA ILE A 26 -8.26 -15.17 -10.28
C ILE A 26 -8.93 -13.85 -9.87
N ILE A 27 -10.21 -13.88 -9.48
CA ILE A 27 -10.94 -12.69 -9.02
C ILE A 27 -10.30 -12.14 -7.74
N GLU A 28 -10.03 -13.01 -6.77
CA GLU A 28 -9.48 -12.62 -5.48
C GLU A 28 -8.06 -12.05 -5.61
N LEU A 29 -7.23 -12.63 -6.47
CA LEU A 29 -5.90 -12.11 -6.79
C LEU A 29 -5.96 -10.71 -7.40
N LYS A 30 -6.85 -10.49 -8.38
CA LYS A 30 -7.04 -9.15 -8.98
C LYS A 30 -7.45 -8.13 -7.93
N LYS A 31 -8.44 -8.48 -7.11
CA LYS A 31 -8.91 -7.61 -6.01
C LYS A 31 -7.80 -7.31 -5.01
N ASN A 32 -6.99 -8.30 -4.67
CA ASN A 32 -5.88 -8.14 -3.73
C ASN A 32 -4.82 -7.17 -4.29
N VAL A 33 -4.42 -7.33 -5.56
CA VAL A 33 -3.46 -6.42 -6.21
C VAL A 33 -3.98 -4.98 -6.22
N ASP A 34 -5.25 -4.78 -6.58
CA ASP A 34 -5.85 -3.45 -6.62
C ASP A 34 -5.93 -2.82 -5.22
N GLN A 35 -6.27 -3.61 -4.20
CA GLN A 35 -6.27 -3.17 -2.80
C GLN A 35 -4.86 -2.79 -2.32
N THR A 36 -3.85 -3.63 -2.57
CA THR A 36 -2.46 -3.34 -2.19
C THR A 36 -1.96 -2.06 -2.87
N LYS A 37 -2.27 -1.87 -4.15
CA LYS A 37 -1.92 -0.64 -4.87
C LYS A 37 -2.58 0.59 -4.24
N SER A 38 -3.88 0.49 -3.92
CA SER A 38 -4.63 1.56 -3.27
C SER A 38 -4.04 1.93 -1.90
N VAL A 39 -3.77 0.93 -1.06
CA VAL A 39 -3.15 1.13 0.26
C VAL A 39 -1.76 1.75 0.15
N ASN A 40 -0.94 1.31 -0.79
CA ASN A 40 0.39 1.90 -1.00
C ASN A 40 0.30 3.35 -1.48
N MET A 41 -0.68 3.68 -2.32
CA MET A 41 -0.92 5.06 -2.74
C MET A 41 -1.38 5.93 -1.57
N ALA A 42 -2.34 5.46 -0.78
CA ALA A 42 -2.83 6.15 0.41
C ALA A 42 -1.69 6.37 1.44
N ASN A 43 -0.91 5.34 1.75
CA ASN A 43 0.23 5.47 2.66
C ASN A 43 1.27 6.48 2.16
N ARG A 44 1.53 6.52 0.84
CA ARG A 44 2.47 7.48 0.26
C ARG A 44 1.93 8.90 0.34
N ASP A 45 0.65 9.08 0.07
CA ASP A 45 -0.03 10.37 0.17
C ASP A 45 -0.08 10.87 1.62
N ASP A 46 -0.42 10.00 2.57
CA ASP A 46 -0.37 10.28 4.00
C ASP A 46 1.04 10.66 4.45
N THR A 47 2.07 9.93 4.00
CA THR A 47 3.47 10.25 4.33
C THR A 47 3.86 11.62 3.80
N ALA A 48 3.54 11.92 2.53
CA ALA A 48 3.82 13.22 1.93
C ALA A 48 3.06 14.35 2.61
N THR A 49 1.78 14.12 2.92
CA THR A 49 0.91 15.07 3.60
C THR A 49 1.41 15.34 5.02
N ASN A 50 1.75 14.31 5.79
CA ASN A 50 2.32 14.45 7.12
C ASN A 50 3.66 15.17 7.11
N PHE A 51 4.52 14.90 6.12
CA PHE A 51 5.78 15.63 5.94
C PHE A 51 5.53 17.12 5.71
N ILE A 52 4.63 17.46 4.78
CA ILE A 52 4.27 18.85 4.49
C ILE A 52 3.67 19.52 5.72
N LEU A 53 2.71 18.88 6.39
CA LEU A 53 2.07 19.39 7.60
C LEU A 53 3.08 19.67 8.70
N PHE A 54 4.00 18.72 8.95
CA PHE A 54 5.05 18.88 9.95
C PHE A 54 5.90 20.12 9.66
N TRP A 55 6.39 20.27 8.42
CA TRP A 55 7.22 21.42 8.04
C TRP A 55 6.45 22.73 7.90
N SER A 56 5.13 22.68 7.78
CA SER A 56 4.26 23.87 7.71
C SER A 56 3.90 24.44 9.08
N GLN A 57 4.17 23.74 10.18
CA GLN A 57 3.97 24.28 11.53
C GLN A 57 4.93 25.45 11.79
N ASP A 58 4.45 26.54 12.38
CA ASP A 58 5.18 27.82 12.50
C ASP A 58 6.66 27.68 12.89
N GLY A 59 6.98 26.96 13.97
CA GLY A 59 8.37 26.79 14.43
C GLY A 59 9.25 25.91 13.51
N ASN A 60 8.64 25.03 12.72
CA ASN A 60 9.34 24.23 11.70
C ASN A 60 9.46 25.00 10.38
N ALA A 61 8.43 25.77 10.02
CA ALA A 61 8.45 26.62 8.84
C ALA A 61 9.53 27.71 8.97
N GLU A 62 9.65 28.32 10.16
CA GLU A 62 10.74 29.27 10.47
C GLU A 62 12.12 28.61 10.34
N LEU A 63 12.28 27.40 10.87
CA LEU A 63 13.52 26.62 10.74
C LEU A 63 13.86 26.36 9.27
N VAL A 64 12.87 25.96 8.46
CA VAL A 64 13.06 25.72 7.02
C VAL A 64 13.46 26.98 6.28
N LEU A 65 12.77 28.09 6.53
CA LEU A 65 13.08 29.37 5.88
C LEU A 65 14.46 29.90 6.28
N LYS A 66 14.86 29.70 7.54
CA LYS A 66 16.19 30.06 8.06
C LYS A 66 17.28 29.19 7.41
N GLY A 67 17.09 27.87 7.40
CA GLY A 67 18.02 26.91 6.79
C GLY A 67 18.17 27.07 5.28
N GLN A 68 17.06 27.32 4.56
CA GLN A 68 17.09 27.60 3.12
C GLN A 68 17.82 28.89 2.77
N LYS A 69 17.72 29.93 3.61
CA LYS A 69 18.48 31.18 3.41
C LYS A 69 19.97 30.97 3.58
N ASN A 70 20.37 30.33 4.68
CA ASN A 70 21.74 29.94 4.95
C ASN A 70 21.80 28.93 6.10
N TYR A 71 22.23 27.71 5.79
CA TYR A 71 22.36 26.62 6.74
C TYR A 71 23.33 26.94 7.90
N ASP A 72 24.34 27.79 7.68
CA ASP A 72 25.28 28.19 8.73
C ASP A 72 24.67 29.08 9.81
N LEU A 73 23.49 29.65 9.55
CA LEU A 73 22.75 30.42 10.55
C LEU A 73 21.99 29.55 11.56
N LEU A 74 21.92 28.23 11.32
CA LEU A 74 21.29 27.29 12.22
C LEU A 74 22.22 26.94 13.38
N ASP A 75 21.68 26.91 14.60
CA ASP A 75 22.38 26.34 15.76
C ASP A 75 22.46 24.81 15.65
N GLU A 76 23.27 24.15 16.49
CA GLU A 76 23.45 22.68 16.41
C GLU A 76 22.14 21.89 16.58
N LYS A 77 21.20 22.39 17.39
CA LYS A 77 19.91 21.74 17.61
C LYS A 77 18.99 21.92 16.41
N GLU A 78 19.00 23.09 15.80
CA GLU A 78 18.30 23.42 14.56
C GLU A 78 18.84 22.60 13.38
N LYS A 79 20.18 22.48 13.26
CA LYS A 79 20.84 21.64 12.26
C LYS A 79 20.44 20.18 12.39
N PHE A 80 20.53 19.62 13.60
CA PHE A 80 20.09 18.26 13.88
C PHE A 80 18.61 18.02 13.50
N ARG A 81 17.74 18.98 13.77
CA ARG A 81 16.31 18.90 13.41
C ARG A 81 16.04 19.09 11.92
N PHE A 82 16.89 19.82 11.20
CA PHE A 82 16.74 20.10 9.78
C PHE A 82 17.25 18.95 8.89
N GLU A 83 18.23 18.18 9.38
CA GLU A 83 18.78 17.01 8.69
C GLU A 83 18.05 15.70 9.01
N GLY A 84 17.32 15.63 10.13
CA GLY A 84 16.53 14.47 10.56
C GLY A 84 15.15 14.42 9.91
#